data_AF-A0A1F4EFL0-F1
#
_entry.id   AF-A0A1F4EFL0-F1
#
_cell.length_a   1.000
_cell.length_b   1.000
_cell.length_c   1.000
_cell.angle_alpha   90.00
_cell.angle_beta   90.00
_cell.angle_gamma   90.00
#
_symmetry.space_group_name_H-M   'P 1'
#
loop_
_entity.id
_entity.type
_entity.pdbx_description
1 polymer ?
#
loop_
_entity_poly.entity_id
_entity_poly.type
_entity_poly.pdbx_seq_one_letter_code
_entity_poly.pdbx_strand_id
1 'polypeptide(L)' 'MPSVHAKTLQRAAEIVGGEQQLALRLKVTPSHLALWIQGIEPPPGDIFLKAVDLVVDNDVLSKLPAGSGQPGNGEN' A
#
# COMPACT_ATOMS: atom_id res chain seq x y z
N MET A 1 18.95 -8.61 2.96
CA MET A 1 18.00 -7.77 3.73
C MET A 1 16.86 -7.41 2.79
N PRO A 2 15.59 -7.65 3.13
CA PRO A 2 14.48 -7.26 2.26
C PRO A 2 14.45 -5.72 2.14
N SER A 3 14.60 -5.24 0.90
CA SER A 3 14.59 -3.81 0.57
C SER A 3 13.23 -3.19 0.87
N VAL A 4 13.19 -1.88 1.16
CA VAL A 4 11.93 -1.18 1.45
C VAL A 4 10.91 -1.35 0.31
N HIS A 5 11.40 -1.38 -0.94
CA HIS A 5 10.61 -1.65 -2.14
C HIS A 5 9.82 -2.97 -2.06
N ALA A 6 10.50 -4.07 -1.68
CA ALA A 6 9.90 -5.38 -1.55
C ALA A 6 8.83 -5.41 -0.46
N LYS A 7 9.10 -4.78 0.70
CA LYS A 7 8.13 -4.69 1.80
C LYS A 7 6.90 -3.88 1.42
N THR A 8 7.09 -2.76 0.71
CA THR A 8 5.97 -1.94 0.24
C THR A 8 5.11 -2.69 -0.76
N LEU A 9 5.72 -3.37 -1.74
CA LEU A 9 4.99 -4.16 -2.74
C LEU A 9 4.22 -5.32 -2.10
N GLN A 10 4.85 -6.02 -1.16
CA GLN A 10 4.21 -7.11 -0.43
C GLN A 10 3.01 -6.60 0.38
N ARG A 11 3.16 -5.48 1.08
CA ARG A 11 2.05 -4.87 1.83
C ARG A 11 0.95 -4.36 0.91
N ALA A 12 1.29 -3.73 -0.22
CA ALA A 12 0.32 -3.31 -1.22
C ALA A 12 -0.47 -4.52 -1.74
N ALA A 13 0.20 -5.67 -1.95
CA ALA A 13 -0.43 -6.90 -2.40
C ALA A 13 -1.42 -7.42 -1.36
N GLU A 14 -1.04 -7.45 -0.08
CA GLU A 14 -1.96 -7.84 1.00
C GLU A 14 -3.19 -6.94 1.07
N ILE A 15 -3.03 -5.62 0.91
CA ILE A 15 -4.13 -4.65 0.95
C ILE A 15 -5.14 -4.86 -0.18
N VAL A 16 -4.66 -5.11 -1.41
CA VAL A 16 -5.55 -5.29 -2.56
C VAL A 16 -6.13 -6.70 -2.69
N GLY A 17 -5.73 -7.64 -1.81
CA GLY A 17 -6.21 -9.03 -1.81
C GLY A 17 -5.33 -10.02 -2.57
N GLY A 18 -4.08 -9.66 -2.86
CA GLY A 18 -3.03 -10.56 -3.35
C GLY A 18 -2.18 -9.96 -4.46
N GLU A 19 -1.10 -10.66 -4.81
CA GLU A 19 -0.15 -10.27 -5.85
C GLU A 19 -0.81 -10.14 -7.23
N GLN A 20 -1.75 -11.03 -7.56
CA GLN A 20 -2.47 -11.00 -8.84
C GLN A 20 -3.31 -9.74 -9.01
N GLN A 21 -4.02 -9.33 -7.95
CA GLN A 21 -4.84 -8.10 -7.95
C GLN A 21 -3.95 -6.87 -8.03
N LEU A 22 -2.83 -6.86 -7.32
CA LEU A 22 -1.86 -5.77 -7.39
C LEU A 22 -1.28 -5.65 -8.80
N ALA A 23 -0.92 -6.77 -9.42
CA ALA A 23 -0.38 -6.82 -10.78
C ALA A 23 -1.38 -6.24 -11.80
N LEU A 24 -2.66 -6.62 -11.70
CA LEU A 24 -3.75 -6.06 -12.51
C LEU A 24 -3.89 -4.54 -12.32
N ARG A 25 -3.86 -4.07 -11.07
CA ARG A 25 -4.00 -2.64 -10.73
C ARG A 25 -2.83 -1.80 -11.24
N LEU A 26 -1.62 -2.32 -11.11
CA LEU A 26 -0.39 -1.70 -11.58
C LEU A 26 -0.16 -1.90 -13.09
N LYS A 27 -0.98 -2.73 -13.75
CA LYS A 27 -0.84 -3.14 -15.15
C LYS A 27 0.52 -3.77 -15.46
N VAL A 28 1.00 -4.60 -14.54
CA VAL A 28 2.26 -5.34 -14.66
C VAL A 28 2.01 -6.84 -14.67
N THR A 29 2.98 -7.60 -15.15
CA THR A 29 2.92 -9.06 -15.10
C THR A 29 3.14 -9.56 -13.67
N PRO A 30 2.33 -10.49 -13.15
CA PRO A 30 2.51 -11.03 -11.80
C PRO A 30 3.88 -11.69 -11.60
N SER A 31 4.47 -12.27 -12.65
CA SER A 31 5.83 -12.80 -12.62
C SER A 31 6.88 -11.73 -12.31
N HIS A 32 6.79 -10.54 -12.94
CA HIS A 32 7.69 -9.42 -12.62
C HIS A 32 7.45 -8.89 -11.21
N LEU A 33 6.18 -8.79 -10.80
CA LEU A 33 5.84 -8.35 -9.45
C LEU A 33 6.48 -9.27 -8.39
N ALA A 34 6.42 -10.59 -8.59
CA ALA A 34 7.04 -11.57 -7.71
C ALA A 34 8.56 -11.43 -7.65
N LEU A 35 9.24 -11.08 -8.76
CA LEU A 35 10.68 -10.82 -8.78
C LEU A 35 11.05 -9.57 -7.97
N TRP A 36 10.23 -8.52 -8.05
CA TRP A 36 10.44 -7.30 -7.27
C TRP A 36 10.20 -7.51 -5.76
N ILE A 37 9.18 -8.30 -5.41
CA ILE A 37 8.89 -8.68 -4.02
C ILE A 37 10.01 -9.56 -3.45
N GLN A 38 10.57 -10.46 -4.25
CA GLN A 38 11.73 -11.27 -3.85
C GLN A 38 13.05 -10.48 -3.82
N GLY A 39 13.06 -9.24 -4.32
CA GLY A 39 14.26 -8.41 -4.42
C GLY A 39 15.27 -8.90 -5.47
N ILE A 40 14.82 -9.75 -6.40
CA ILE A 40 15.63 -10.22 -7.54
C ILE A 40 15.85 -9.08 -8.53
N GLU A 41 14.81 -8.28 -8.75
CA GLU A 41 14.86 -7.11 -9.64
C GLU A 41 14.33 -5.85 -8.93
N PRO A 42 14.86 -4.66 -9.28
CA PRO A 42 14.29 -3.40 -8.81
C PRO A 42 13.01 -3.06 -9.58
N PRO A 43 11.92 -2.67 -8.91
CA PRO A 43 10.73 -2.19 -9.60
C PRO A 43 11.00 -0.83 -10.27
N PRO A 44 10.32 -0.52 -11.39
CA PRO A 44 10.33 0.82 -11.96
C PRO A 44 9.80 1.86 -10.96
N GLY A 45 10.35 3.08 -10.98
CA GLY A 45 9.98 4.15 -10.05
C GLY A 45 8.48 4.44 -10.02
N ASP A 46 7.83 4.52 -11.18
CA ASP A 46 6.38 4.74 -11.29
C ASP A 46 5.55 3.63 -10.63
N ILE A 47 6.02 2.38 -10.73
CA ILE A 47 5.33 1.22 -10.14
C ILE A 47 5.47 1.26 -8.62
N PHE A 48 6.67 1.56 -8.14
CA PHE A 48 6.90 1.72 -6.70
C PHE A 48 6.04 2.84 -6.12
N LEU A 49 5.98 4.00 -6.77
CA LEU A 49 5.15 5.12 -6.31
C LEU A 49 3.66 4.76 -6.27
N LYS A 50 3.13 4.04 -7.25
CA LYS A 50 1.75 3.53 -7.22
C LYS A 50 1.51 2.53 -6.08
N ALA A 51 2.48 1.67 -5.79
CA ALA A 51 2.39 0.73 -4.67
C ALA A 51 2.44 1.46 -3.32
N VAL A 52 3.30 2.48 -3.19
CA VAL A 52 3.34 3.37 -2.01
C VAL A 52 2.00 4.06 -1.83
N ASP A 53 1.43 4.63 -2.89
CA ASP A 53 0.14 5.32 -2.86
C ASP A 53 -0.97 4.42 -2.30
N LEU A 54 -1.06 3.16 -2.77
CA LEU A 54 -1.99 2.16 -2.26
C LEU A 54 -1.79 1.85 -0.76
N VAL A 55 -0.54 1.75 -0.32
CA VAL A 55 -0.23 1.46 1.09
C VAL A 55 -0.56 2.66 1.97
N VAL A 56 -0.23 3.87 1.51
CA VAL A 56 -0.51 5.12 2.22
C VAL A 56 -2.01 5.31 2.34
N ASP A 57 -2.77 5.21 1.25
CA ASP A 57 -4.23 5.39 1.24
C ASP A 57 -4.92 4.48 2.28
N ASN A 58 -4.46 3.23 2.40
CA ASN A 58 -4.94 2.30 3.42
C ASN A 58 -4.46 2.66 4.85
N ASP A 59 -3.23 3.14 5.03
CA ASP A 59 -2.70 3.55 6.35
C ASP A 59 -3.42 4.81 6.87
N VAL A 60 -3.67 5.82 6.03
CA VAL A 60 -4.43 7.02 6.43
C VAL A 60 -5.86 6.67 6.84
N LEU A 61 -6.51 5.75 6.09
CA LEU A 61 -7.83 5.23 6.47
C LEU A 61 -7.79 4.49 7.82
N SER A 62 -6.72 3.74 8.11
CA SER A 62 -6.57 3.04 9.39
C SER A 62 -6.22 3.94 10.57
N LYS A 63 -5.65 5.13 10.32
CA LYS A 63 -5.23 6.10 11.33
C LYS A 63 -6.20 7.25 11.54
N LEU A 64 -7.29 7.33 10.76
CA LEU A 64 -8.34 8.27 11.10
C LEU A 64 -8.93 7.86 12.46
N PRO A 65 -8.85 8.71 13.50
CA PRO A 65 -9.57 8.44 14.74
C PRO A 65 -11.05 8.41 14.38
N ALA A 66 -11.66 7.23 14.44
CA ALA A 66 -13.09 7.07 14.37
C ALA A 66 -13.71 7.90 15.50
N GLY A 67 -14.26 9.07 15.16
CA GLY A 67 -15.11 9.87 16.02
C GLY A 67 -14.47 10.35 17.33
N SER A 68 -13.89 11.54 17.32
CA SER A 68 -14.09 12.47 18.44
C SER A 68 -15.18 13.47 18.04
N GLY A 69 -16.38 12.95 17.80
CA GLY A 69 -17.58 13.76 17.92
C GLY A 69 -17.80 14.01 19.40
N GLN A 70 -17.34 15.14 19.91
CA GLN A 70 -17.80 15.68 21.19
C GLN A 70 -18.84 16.77 20.90
N PRO A 71 -20.14 16.45 20.91
CA PRO A 71 -21.17 17.47 21.06
C PRO A 71 -21.34 17.78 22.55
N GLY A 72 -21.21 19.05 22.91
CA GLY A 72 -21.65 19.59 24.20
C GLY A 72 -20.51 19.96 25.16
N ASN A 73 -20.25 21.26 25.30
CA ASN A 73 -20.83 21.93 26.46
C ASN A 73 -21.01 23.43 26.17
N GLY A 74 -22.25 23.90 26.31
CA GLY A 74 -22.55 25.32 26.34
C GLY A 74 -22.29 25.84 27.75
N GLU A 75 -21.19 26.57 27.90
CA GLU A 75 -20.85 27.35 29.10
C GLU A 75 -20.04 28.53 28.54
N ASN A 76 -20.36 29.81 28.69
CA ASN A 76 -21.19 30.57 29.62
C ASN A 76 -21.66 31.87 28.95
#